data_AF-A0A9X2W2H6-F1
#
_entry.id   AF-A0A9X2W2H6-F1
#
_cell.length_a   1.000
_cell.length_b   1.000
_cell.length_c   1.000
_cell.angle_alpha   90.00
_cell.angle_beta   90.00
_cell.angle_gamma   90.00
#
_symmetry.space_group_name_H-M   'P 1'
#
loop_
_entity.id
_entity.type
_entity.pdbx_description
1 polymer ?
#
loop_
_entity_poly.entity_id
_entity_poly.type
_entity_poly.pdbx_seq_one_letter_code
_entity_poly.pdbx_strand_id
1 'polypeptide(L)' 'MFDRRFLQTRLGHAAMASVAAMALFVALSAQIQATPAFAASGAVATVELA' A
#
# COMPACT_ATOMS: atom_id res chain seq x y z
N MET A 1 -18.30 -8.78 4.48
CA MET A 1 -19.25 -8.08 5.38
C MET A 1 -18.66 -6.71 5.69
N PHE A 2 -19.15 -5.65 5.03
CA PHE A 2 -18.71 -4.27 5.28
C PHE A 2 -19.81 -3.59 6.08
N ASP A 3 -19.69 -3.62 7.41
CA ASP A 3 -20.72 -3.05 8.28
C ASP A 3 -20.46 -1.56 8.46
N ARG A 4 -21.29 -0.73 7.81
CA ARG A 4 -21.20 0.73 7.90
C ARG A 4 -21.37 1.24 9.34
N ARG A 5 -21.95 0.45 10.23
CA ARG A 5 -22.12 0.81 11.65
C ARG A 5 -20.78 0.77 12.41
N PHE A 6 -19.85 -0.08 11.99
CA PHE A 6 -18.50 -0.13 12.57
C PHE A 6 -17.78 1.20 12.39
N LEU A 7 -17.96 1.85 11.24
CA LEU A 7 -17.35 3.14 10.89
C LEU A 7 -17.84 4.29 11.77
N GLN A 8 -19.04 4.17 12.34
CA GLN A 8 -19.61 5.19 13.24
C GLN A 8 -19.10 5.06 14.68
N THR A 9 -18.46 3.94 15.01
CA THR A 9 -17.88 3.75 16.35
C THR A 9 -16.57 4.53 16.47
N ARG A 10 -16.17 4.87 17.70
CA ARG A 10 -14.86 5.52 17.94
C ARG A 10 -13.69 4.66 17.44
N LEU A 11 -13.81 3.34 17.52
CA LEU A 11 -12.81 2.40 17.01
C LEU A 11 -12.74 2.46 15.48
N GLY A 12 -13.89 2.51 14.80
CA GLY A 12 -13.96 2.67 13.34
C GLY A 12 -13.40 4.00 12.86
N HIS A 13 -13.67 5.10 13.57
CA HIS A 13 -13.05 6.40 13.27
C HIS A 13 -11.52 6.37 13.45
N ALA A 14 -11.02 5.76 14.52
CA ALA A 14 -9.57 5.62 14.73
C ALA A 14 -8.92 4.76 13.63
N ALA A 15 -9.57 3.66 13.24
CA ALA A 15 -9.11 2.80 12.15
C ALA A 15 -9.09 3.57 10.81
N MET A 16 -10.17 4.30 10.50
CA MET A 16 -10.23 5.14 9.30
C MET A 16 -9.19 6.26 9.31
N ALA A 17 -8.94 6.89 10.46
CA ALA A 17 -7.90 7.91 10.58
C ALA A 17 -6.51 7.33 10.32
N SER A 18 -6.21 6.13 10.80
CA SER A 18 -4.94 5.44 10.54
C SER A 18 -4.77 5.09 9.06
N VAL A 19 -5.81 4.54 8.42
CA VAL A 19 -5.80 4.23 6.98
C VAL A 19 -5.66 5.50 6.14
N ALA A 20 -6.38 6.56 6.49
CA ALA A 20 -6.28 7.85 5.83
C ALA A 20 -4.88 8.46 5.96
N ALA A 21 -4.27 8.41 7.15
CA ALA A 21 -2.90 8.85 7.36
C ALA A 21 -1.90 8.06 6.49
N MET A 22 -2.07 6.73 6.41
CA MET A 22 -1.23 5.91 5.55
C MET A 22 -1.42 6.25 4.07
N ALA A 23 -2.65 6.45 3.62
CA ALA A 23 -2.97 6.83 2.25
C ALA A 23 -2.39 8.20 1.88
N LEU A 24 -2.46 9.19 2.78
CA LEU A 24 -1.85 10.50 2.59
C LEU A 24 -0.33 10.40 2.52
N PHE A 25 0.28 9.63 3.41
CA PHE A 25 1.73 9.39 3.37
C PHE A 25 2.14 8.74 2.05
N VAL A 26 1.46 7.67 1.63
CA VAL A 26 1.73 6.99 0.36
C VAL A 26 1.54 7.92 -0.84
N ALA A 27 0.46 8.72 -0.88
CA ALA A 27 0.23 9.66 -1.96
C ALA A 27 1.33 10.73 -2.03
N LEU A 28 1.75 11.26 -0.88
CA LEU A 28 2.86 12.21 -0.81
C LEU A 28 4.19 11.55 -1.21
N SER A 29 4.45 10.33 -0.73
CA SER A 29 5.62 9.54 -1.12
C SER A 29 5.63 9.23 -2.62
N ALA A 30 4.49 8.96 -3.24
CA ALA A 30 4.38 8.72 -4.68
C ALA A 30 4.72 9.96 -5.51
N GLN A 31 4.44 11.17 -4.99
CA GLN A 31 4.87 12.42 -5.65
C GLN A 31 6.39 12.66 -5.52
N ILE A 32 7.00 12.19 -4.43
CA ILE A 32 8.43 12.37 -4.15
C ILE A 32 9.27 11.26 -4.81
N GLN A 33 8.76 10.02 -4.83
CA GLN A 33 9.32 8.89 -5.57
C GLN A 33 8.76 8.86 -7.00
N ALA A 34 9.07 9.91 -7.77
CA ALA A 34 8.95 9.88 -9.23
C ALA A 34 10.02 8.98 -9.91
N THR A 35 10.69 8.12 -9.14
CA THR A 35 11.50 7.03 -9.67
C THR A 35 10.69 5.76 -9.51
N PRO A 36 10.33 5.06 -10.61
CA PRO A 36 9.68 3.77 -10.47
C PRO A 36 10.59 2.88 -9.65
N ALA A 37 10.11 2.45 -8.48
CA ALA A 37 10.65 1.28 -7.82
C ALA A 37 10.32 0.11 -8.75
N PHE A 38 11.16 -0.10 -9.77
CA PHE A 38 11.23 -1.39 -10.43
C PHE A 38 11.38 -2.39 -9.30
N ALA A 39 10.35 -3.20 -9.08
CA ALA A 39 10.52 -4.44 -8.35
C ALA A 39 11.74 -5.07 -9.00
N ALA A 40 12.86 -5.14 -8.27
CA ALA A 40 14.09 -5.67 -8.81
C ALA A 40 13.74 -7.08 -9.29
N SER A 41 13.53 -7.21 -10.60
CA SER A 41 13.48 -8.48 -11.28
C SER A 41 14.91 -9.00 -11.13
N GLY A 42 15.18 -9.61 -9.98
CA GLY A 42 16.43 -10.34 -9.77
C GLY A 42 16.60 -11.20 -11.00
N ALA A 43 17.75 -11.09 -11.66
CA ALA A 43 18.04 -11.87 -12.84
C ALA A 43 17.89 -13.35 -12.46
N VAL A 44 16.72 -13.92 -12.76
CA VAL A 44 16.52 -15.37 -12.67
C VAL A 44 17.36 -15.91 -13.80
N ALA A 45 18.50 -16.51 -13.45
CA ALA A 45 19.31 -17.26 -14.40
C ALA A 45 18.48 -18.47 -14.82
N THR A 46 17.73 -18.34 -15.91
CA THR A 46 17.08 -19.47 -16.56
C THR A 46 18.18 -20.31 -17.19
N VAL A 47 18.66 -21.31 -16.44
CA VAL A 47 19.52 -22.36 -16.98
C VAL A 47 18.59 -23.33 -17.69
N GLU A 48 18.57 -23.27 -19.02
CA GLU A 48 17.95 -24.29 -19.85
C GLU A 48 18.77 -25.58 -19.69
N LEU A 49 18.17 -26.65 -19.13
CA LEU A 49 18.77 -27.99 -19.12
C LEU A 49 18.66 -28.56 -20.54
N ALA A 50 19.78 -28.62 -21.26
CA ALA A 50 19.94 -29.40 -22.49
C ALA A 50 20.31 -30.86 -22.17
#